data_AF-A0A7V2Z0A9-F1
#
_entry.id   AF-A0A7V2Z0A9-F1
#
_cell.length_a   1.000
_cell.length_b   1.000
_cell.length_c   1.000
_cell.angle_alpha   90.00
_cell.angle_beta   90.00
_cell.angle_gamma   90.00
#
_symmetry.space_group_name_H-M   'P 1'
#
loop_
_entity.id
_entity.type
_entity.pdbx_description
1 polymer ?
#
loop_
_entity_poly.entity_id
_entity_poly.type
_entity_poly.pdbx_seq_one_letter_code
_entity_poly.pdbx_strand_id
1 'polypeptide(L)'
;MSTRVMVNVLAAVTLLGVHRASAADAPPPRVTKLLAPRVFTPRFGFEYENPNDPALQKLRDDYKLDEVVAGATNDWEITIKLMRWTTRYVDAQNSRNHGGPGVVPASEREIQAALAEGKTPPPRGASGLDLMKQLEAGGTGACGTFNRVFQSALAAYGIFGRDLNIGPAWHAVTDVWSDHWGKWIFMDSMTCAYFESAGVPLSAFEIMNLRLAGAKPRMILADGGEMVRKCKWEKWVEDYLKLEFQCADTVMAANHLSPEWEESDFINGVERGAPRVYVTPFDIGRFMGTETKIEQINRIFVTPAEQAFNNVFITRLHYVVTDDPSDAYWPLNVVEVRLPLQGRFLTAFPKVPLKLITHAPFLTAMQISTDRGAAWKDVKVGRESEGLRTADFTWTLSPGTNTFHARVLSARGRSGRPSTVEVVW
;
A
#
# COMPACT_ATOMS: atom_id res chain seq x y z
N MET A 1 -72.84 35.15 40.52
CA MET A 1 -71.44 34.66 40.55
C MET A 1 -71.37 33.37 39.73
N SER A 2 -70.27 33.14 39.00
CA SER A 2 -69.92 31.98 38.14
C SER A 2 -70.92 31.60 37.01
N THR A 3 -70.60 31.66 35.71
CA THR A 3 -69.68 30.80 34.88
C THR A 3 -70.02 29.30 34.93
N ARG A 4 -69.96 28.48 33.87
CA ARG A 4 -69.56 28.53 32.42
C ARG A 4 -70.18 27.25 31.76
N VAL A 5 -70.26 26.97 30.45
CA VAL A 5 -69.82 27.58 29.17
C VAL A 5 -70.81 27.15 28.03
N MET A 6 -70.66 27.65 26.79
CA MET A 6 -71.29 27.11 25.57
C MET A 6 -70.25 26.39 24.69
N VAL A 7 -70.64 25.31 24.00
CA VAL A 7 -69.88 24.72 22.89
C VAL A 7 -70.83 24.51 21.71
N ASN A 8 -70.60 25.23 20.61
CA ASN A 8 -71.30 25.01 19.34
C ASN A 8 -70.47 24.14 18.41
N VAL A 9 -71.11 23.17 17.76
CA VAL A 9 -70.52 22.35 16.70
C VAL A 9 -70.80 22.98 15.35
N LEU A 10 -69.80 23.08 14.47
CA LEU A 10 -69.99 23.41 13.06
C LEU A 10 -69.19 22.46 12.17
N ALA A 11 -69.74 22.15 11.00
CA ALA A 11 -69.31 21.04 10.15
C ALA A 11 -68.06 21.33 9.30
N ALA A 12 -67.36 20.27 8.90
CA ALA A 12 -66.33 20.30 7.86
C ALA A 12 -66.81 19.49 6.64
N VAL A 13 -66.85 20.12 5.47
CA VAL A 13 -67.23 19.49 4.19
C VAL A 13 -65.98 18.96 3.50
N THR A 14 -66.00 17.69 3.09
CA THR A 14 -64.90 17.04 2.36
C THR A 14 -64.89 17.45 0.90
N LEU A 15 -63.79 18.06 0.43
CA LEU A 15 -63.56 18.36 -0.98
C LEU A 15 -62.33 17.58 -1.48
N LEU A 16 -62.58 16.55 -2.30
CA LEU A 16 -61.57 15.72 -2.93
C LEU A 16 -60.87 16.49 -4.07
N GLY A 17 -59.78 17.17 -3.74
CA GLY A 17 -58.88 17.75 -4.72
C GLY A 17 -57.96 16.69 -5.32
N VAL A 18 -58.19 16.28 -6.58
CA VAL A 18 -57.22 15.48 -7.33
C VAL A 18 -56.06 16.38 -7.77
N HIS A 19 -55.09 16.56 -6.88
CA HIS A 19 -53.82 17.18 -7.26
C HIS A 19 -53.06 16.24 -8.20
N ARG A 20 -52.95 16.63 -9.47
CA ARG A 20 -51.80 16.22 -10.28
C ARG A 20 -50.57 16.85 -9.62
N ALA A 21 -49.75 16.04 -8.97
CA ALA A 21 -48.45 16.44 -8.48
C ALA A 21 -47.68 17.10 -9.63
N SER A 22 -47.23 18.33 -9.40
CA SER A 22 -46.35 19.02 -10.33
C SER A 22 -44.95 18.43 -10.20
N ALA A 23 -44.07 18.69 -11.17
CA ALA A 23 -42.66 18.30 -11.05
C ALA A 23 -41.93 18.99 -9.87
N ALA A 24 -42.57 19.95 -9.17
CA ALA A 24 -42.05 20.58 -7.96
C ALA A 24 -42.38 19.81 -6.66
N ASP A 25 -43.24 18.78 -6.71
CA ASP A 25 -43.64 17.97 -5.55
C ASP A 25 -42.82 16.67 -5.40
N ALA A 26 -41.89 16.41 -6.33
CA ALA A 26 -40.96 15.27 -6.22
C ALA A 26 -39.93 15.54 -5.11
N PRO A 27 -39.63 14.57 -4.23
CA PRO A 27 -38.61 14.75 -3.19
C PRO A 27 -37.24 15.06 -3.81
N PRO A 28 -36.40 15.88 -3.16
CA PRO A 28 -35.08 16.19 -3.68
C PRO A 28 -34.20 14.92 -3.73
N PRO A 29 -33.29 14.80 -4.72
CA PRO A 29 -32.40 13.65 -4.81
C PRO A 29 -31.59 13.42 -3.53
N ARG A 30 -31.65 12.20 -2.99
CA ARG A 30 -31.00 11.84 -1.72
C ARG A 30 -29.92 10.79 -1.95
N VAL A 31 -28.69 11.10 -1.56
CA VAL A 31 -27.59 10.13 -1.47
C VAL A 31 -27.97 9.07 -0.42
N THR A 32 -28.05 7.80 -0.83
CA THR A 32 -28.35 6.66 0.05
C THR A 32 -27.11 5.82 0.35
N LYS A 33 -26.05 5.94 -0.46
CA LYS A 33 -24.78 5.22 -0.29
C LYS A 33 -23.63 6.01 -0.87
N LEU A 34 -22.51 6.04 -0.15
CA LEU A 34 -21.23 6.57 -0.61
C LEU A 34 -20.12 5.62 -0.14
N LEU A 35 -19.69 4.75 -1.04
CA LEU A 35 -18.52 3.87 -0.87
C LEU A 35 -17.42 4.38 -1.79
N ALA A 36 -16.80 5.50 -1.42
CA ALA A 36 -15.64 6.06 -2.10
C ALA A 36 -14.59 6.43 -1.04
N PRO A 37 -13.34 5.98 -1.16
CA PRO A 37 -12.27 6.39 -0.25
C PRO A 37 -11.91 7.86 -0.50
N ARG A 38 -11.48 8.57 0.55
CA ARG A 38 -10.79 9.85 0.38
C ARG A 38 -9.42 9.57 -0.22
N VAL A 39 -9.02 10.30 -1.27
CA VAL A 39 -7.72 10.16 -1.92
C VAL A 39 -6.81 11.33 -1.54
N PHE A 40 -5.56 11.01 -1.28
CA PHE A 40 -4.47 11.93 -0.98
C PHE A 40 -3.15 11.27 -1.38
N THR A 41 -2.13 12.09 -1.61
CA THR A 41 -0.74 11.65 -1.71
C THR A 41 -0.08 11.68 -0.33
N PRO A 42 0.93 10.82 -0.09
CA PRO A 42 1.77 10.91 1.10
C PRO A 42 2.53 12.25 1.15
N ARG A 43 2.90 12.72 2.34
CA ARG A 43 3.78 13.91 2.49
C ARG A 43 5.19 13.66 1.94
N PHE A 44 5.59 12.40 1.87
CA PHE A 44 6.89 11.93 1.39
C PHE A 44 6.76 11.38 -0.04
N GLY A 45 7.75 11.62 -0.89
CA GLY A 45 7.70 11.22 -2.30
C GLY A 45 8.08 9.75 -2.51
N PHE A 46 7.13 8.91 -2.89
CA PHE A 46 7.36 7.49 -3.16
C PHE A 46 7.55 7.21 -4.66
N GLU A 47 8.70 6.65 -5.02
CA GLU A 47 8.94 6.06 -6.34
C GLU A 47 8.51 4.59 -6.40
N TYR A 48 8.11 4.13 -7.58
CA TYR A 48 7.69 2.75 -7.83
C TYR A 48 8.36 2.25 -9.11
N GLU A 49 8.73 0.96 -9.14
CA GLU A 49 9.26 0.34 -10.34
C GLU A 49 8.25 0.39 -11.50
N ASN A 50 8.72 0.84 -12.67
CA ASN A 50 7.87 0.99 -13.84
C ASN A 50 7.49 -0.40 -14.39
N PRO A 51 6.20 -0.78 -14.47
CA PRO A 51 5.76 -2.09 -14.96
C PRO A 51 6.06 -2.31 -16.46
N ASN A 52 6.60 -1.32 -17.16
CA ASN A 52 7.08 -1.41 -18.54
C ASN A 52 8.61 -1.43 -18.65
N ASP A 53 9.34 -1.49 -17.53
CA ASP A 53 10.80 -1.62 -17.53
C ASP A 53 11.23 -2.93 -18.23
N PRO A 54 12.17 -2.90 -19.20
CA PRO A 54 12.65 -4.09 -19.90
C PRO A 54 13.22 -5.17 -18.99
N ALA A 55 13.84 -4.82 -17.87
CA ALA A 55 14.34 -5.80 -16.89
C ALA A 55 13.20 -6.53 -16.18
N LEU A 56 12.09 -5.84 -15.89
CA LEU A 56 10.89 -6.47 -15.33
C LEU A 56 10.12 -7.33 -16.33
N GLN A 57 10.11 -6.94 -17.61
CA GLN A 57 9.58 -7.80 -18.66
C GLN A 57 10.42 -9.08 -18.78
N LYS A 58 11.75 -8.93 -18.81
CA LYS A 58 12.65 -10.06 -18.85
C LYS A 58 12.54 -10.97 -17.61
N LEU A 59 12.35 -10.41 -16.41
CA LEU A 59 12.03 -11.19 -15.19
C LEU A 59 10.74 -12.01 -15.35
N ARG A 60 9.68 -11.40 -15.88
CA ARG A 60 8.40 -12.08 -16.11
C ARG A 60 8.52 -13.20 -17.12
N ASP A 61 9.23 -12.96 -18.21
CA ASP A 61 9.37 -13.88 -19.35
C ASP A 61 10.34 -15.03 -19.03
N ASP A 62 11.56 -14.73 -18.58
CA ASP A 62 12.61 -15.74 -18.30
C ASP A 62 12.15 -16.74 -17.23
N TYR A 63 11.46 -16.25 -16.18
CA TYR A 63 11.00 -17.07 -15.06
C TYR A 63 9.54 -17.51 -15.18
N LYS A 64 8.91 -17.31 -16.34
CA LYS A 64 7.55 -17.80 -16.67
C LYS A 64 6.51 -17.40 -15.61
N LEU A 65 6.55 -16.16 -15.12
CA LEU A 65 5.66 -15.74 -14.04
C LEU A 65 4.18 -15.82 -14.42
N ASP A 66 3.85 -15.77 -15.72
CA ASP A 66 2.48 -15.98 -16.20
C ASP A 66 1.96 -17.42 -15.99
N GLU A 67 2.84 -18.43 -16.00
CA GLU A 67 2.52 -19.80 -15.60
C GLU A 67 2.31 -19.89 -14.08
N VAL A 68 3.10 -19.14 -13.29
CA VAL A 68 3.00 -19.07 -11.82
C VAL A 68 1.66 -18.48 -11.38
N VAL A 69 1.22 -17.39 -12.01
CA VAL A 69 -0.01 -16.69 -11.61
C VAL A 69 -1.27 -17.25 -12.26
N ALA A 70 -1.14 -18.16 -13.23
CA ALA A 70 -2.21 -18.70 -14.06
C ALA A 70 -3.49 -19.04 -13.27
N GLY A 71 -4.64 -18.58 -13.78
CA GLY A 71 -5.94 -18.73 -13.14
C GLY A 71 -6.17 -17.87 -11.89
N ALA A 72 -5.33 -16.88 -11.61
CA ALA A 72 -5.65 -15.84 -10.62
C ALA A 72 -6.72 -14.89 -11.18
N THR A 73 -7.72 -14.57 -10.37
CA THR A 73 -8.88 -13.73 -10.76
C THR A 73 -8.72 -12.26 -10.35
N ASN A 74 -7.80 -11.99 -9.44
CA ASN A 74 -7.54 -10.67 -8.85
C ASN A 74 -6.07 -10.55 -8.44
N ASP A 75 -5.68 -9.33 -8.08
CA ASP A 75 -4.32 -8.99 -7.66
C ASP A 75 -3.88 -9.65 -6.36
N TRP A 76 -4.79 -9.90 -5.41
CA TRP A 76 -4.47 -10.57 -4.15
C TRP A 76 -4.04 -12.02 -4.38
N GLU A 77 -4.74 -12.74 -5.26
CA GLU A 77 -4.34 -14.08 -5.71
C GLU A 77 -3.00 -14.08 -6.46
N ILE A 78 -2.73 -13.05 -7.27
CA ILE A 78 -1.42 -12.86 -7.92
C ILE A 78 -0.32 -12.68 -6.87
N THR A 79 -0.51 -11.77 -5.91
CA THR A 79 0.43 -11.49 -4.82
C THR A 79 0.75 -12.75 -4.02
N ILE A 80 -0.25 -13.54 -3.63
CA ILE A 80 -0.04 -14.80 -2.89
C ILE A 80 0.71 -15.84 -3.72
N LYS A 81 0.40 -16.00 -5.02
CA LYS A 81 1.11 -16.94 -5.90
C LYS A 81 2.58 -16.53 -6.12
N LEU A 82 2.83 -15.25 -6.36
CA LEU A 82 4.18 -14.70 -6.51
C LEU A 82 4.98 -14.82 -5.22
N MET A 83 4.38 -14.56 -4.05
CA MET A 83 5.05 -14.74 -2.76
C MET A 83 5.51 -16.19 -2.59
N ARG A 84 4.61 -17.16 -2.79
CA ARG A 84 4.93 -18.61 -2.70
C ARG A 84 6.00 -19.03 -3.71
N TRP A 85 5.98 -18.47 -4.92
CA TRP A 85 7.01 -18.71 -5.93
C TRP A 85 8.37 -18.13 -5.50
N THR A 86 8.43 -16.87 -5.06
CA THR A 86 9.68 -16.23 -4.61
C THR A 86 10.27 -16.99 -3.42
N THR A 87 9.46 -17.32 -2.41
CA THR A 87 9.92 -18.11 -1.26
C THR A 87 10.58 -19.40 -1.71
N ARG A 88 9.90 -20.19 -2.54
CA ARG A 88 10.39 -21.50 -3.01
C ARG A 88 11.58 -21.38 -3.94
N TYR A 89 11.62 -20.36 -4.81
CA TYR A 89 12.72 -20.17 -5.76
C TYR A 89 14.02 -19.80 -5.03
N VAL A 90 13.98 -18.77 -4.19
CA VAL A 90 15.19 -18.29 -3.47
C VAL A 90 15.69 -19.35 -2.49
N ASP A 91 14.79 -20.04 -1.77
CA ASP A 91 15.15 -21.20 -0.94
C ASP A 91 15.78 -22.35 -1.75
N ALA A 92 15.26 -22.67 -2.94
CA ALA A 92 15.82 -23.72 -3.79
C ALA A 92 17.24 -23.37 -4.26
N GLN A 93 17.51 -22.10 -4.58
CA GLN A 93 18.88 -21.65 -4.89
C GLN A 93 19.78 -21.65 -3.65
N ASN A 94 19.33 -21.14 -2.51
CA ASN A 94 20.06 -21.23 -1.23
C ASN A 94 20.43 -22.67 -0.84
N SER A 95 19.52 -23.62 -1.12
CA SER A 95 19.74 -25.05 -0.86
C SER A 95 20.80 -25.67 -1.76
N ARG A 96 20.88 -25.24 -3.03
CA ARG A 96 21.91 -25.68 -3.99
C ARG A 96 23.26 -25.03 -3.71
N ASN A 97 23.24 -23.76 -3.36
CA ASN A 97 24.41 -22.89 -3.22
C ASN A 97 24.89 -22.82 -1.77
N HIS A 98 24.71 -23.89 -0.99
CA HIS A 98 25.00 -23.89 0.43
C HIS A 98 26.49 -23.57 0.69
N GLY A 99 26.75 -22.48 1.43
CA GLY A 99 28.11 -21.96 1.66
C GLY A 99 28.64 -21.00 0.58
N GLY A 100 27.86 -20.71 -0.46
CA GLY A 100 28.16 -19.69 -1.46
C GLY A 100 28.04 -18.26 -0.93
N PRO A 101 28.65 -17.26 -1.61
CA PRO A 101 28.66 -15.87 -1.16
C PRO A 101 27.23 -15.29 -1.11
N GLY A 102 26.99 -14.36 -0.19
CA GLY A 102 25.73 -13.60 -0.18
C GLY A 102 25.61 -12.77 -1.46
N VAL A 103 24.45 -12.81 -2.11
CA VAL A 103 24.13 -11.90 -3.22
C VAL A 103 23.99 -10.48 -2.70
N VAL A 104 24.53 -9.51 -3.43
CA VAL A 104 24.52 -8.10 -3.02
C VAL A 104 24.03 -7.22 -4.18
N PRO A 105 23.32 -6.13 -3.88
CA PRO A 105 23.11 -5.05 -4.84
C PRO A 105 24.44 -4.57 -5.44
N ALA A 106 24.44 -4.22 -6.73
CA ALA A 106 25.60 -3.57 -7.33
C ALA A 106 25.84 -2.22 -6.63
N SER A 107 27.09 -1.97 -6.22
CA SER A 107 27.47 -0.71 -5.58
C SER A 107 27.43 0.45 -6.58
N GLU A 108 27.22 1.67 -6.09
CA GLU A 108 27.29 2.88 -6.92
C GLU A 108 28.62 2.96 -7.71
N ARG A 109 29.72 2.41 -7.17
CA ARG A 109 31.01 2.34 -7.86
C ARG A 109 30.98 1.42 -9.08
N GLU A 110 30.33 0.26 -8.99
CA GLU A 110 30.17 -0.67 -10.12
C GLU A 110 29.23 -0.12 -11.19
N ILE A 111 28.19 0.60 -10.77
CA ILE A 111 27.26 1.33 -11.65
C ILE A 111 28.02 2.41 -12.43
N GLN A 112 28.79 3.25 -11.74
CA GLN A 112 29.61 4.30 -12.38
C GLN A 112 30.72 3.72 -13.26
N ALA A 113 31.33 2.59 -12.90
CA ALA A 113 32.31 1.90 -13.74
C ALA A 113 31.68 1.36 -15.04
N ALA A 114 30.52 0.69 -14.94
CA ALA A 114 29.82 0.18 -16.12
C ALA A 114 29.36 1.31 -17.07
N LEU A 115 28.88 2.43 -16.51
CA LEU A 115 28.58 3.65 -17.27
C LEU A 115 29.81 4.21 -17.98
N ALA A 116 30.96 4.30 -17.30
CA ALA A 116 32.22 4.78 -17.86
C ALA A 116 32.77 3.89 -18.99
N GLU A 117 32.48 2.58 -18.95
CA GLU A 117 32.83 1.61 -19.99
C GLU A 117 31.82 1.56 -21.16
N GLY A 118 30.77 2.39 -21.14
CA GLY A 118 29.72 2.37 -22.16
C GLY A 118 28.85 1.10 -22.15
N LYS A 119 28.90 0.33 -21.06
CA LYS A 119 28.05 -0.84 -20.83
C LYS A 119 26.71 -0.39 -20.27
N THR A 120 25.67 -1.20 -20.44
CA THR A 120 24.45 -1.06 -19.63
C THR A 120 24.85 -1.26 -18.16
N PRO A 121 24.67 -0.27 -17.27
CA PRO A 121 24.99 -0.47 -15.88
C PRO A 121 24.04 -1.49 -15.25
N PRO A 122 24.48 -2.23 -14.22
CA PRO A 122 23.52 -2.86 -13.33
C PRO A 122 22.62 -1.76 -12.74
N PRO A 123 21.31 -2.02 -12.55
CA PRO A 123 20.41 -1.02 -11.98
C PRO A 123 20.83 -0.61 -10.55
N ARG A 124 20.45 0.62 -10.15
CA ARG A 124 20.67 1.14 -8.79
C ARG A 124 19.80 0.37 -7.81
N GLY A 125 20.46 -0.34 -6.90
CA GLY A 125 19.86 -1.50 -6.25
C GLY A 125 19.67 -2.61 -7.29
N ALA A 126 20.17 -3.82 -7.02
CA ALA A 126 19.93 -4.92 -7.96
C ALA A 126 18.42 -5.08 -8.18
N SER A 127 18.01 -5.10 -9.44
CA SER A 127 16.64 -5.50 -9.79
C SER A 127 16.44 -6.94 -9.33
N GLY A 128 15.19 -7.36 -9.11
CA GLY A 128 14.92 -8.77 -8.83
C GLY A 128 15.56 -9.70 -9.86
N LEU A 129 15.59 -9.30 -11.14
CA LEU A 129 16.27 -10.05 -12.20
C LEU A 129 17.78 -10.24 -11.95
N ASP A 130 18.49 -9.24 -11.46
CA ASP A 130 19.95 -9.35 -11.26
C ASP A 130 20.29 -10.13 -9.99
N LEU A 131 19.48 -10.02 -8.94
CA LEU A 131 19.57 -10.91 -7.79
C LEU A 131 19.33 -12.37 -8.18
N MET A 132 18.34 -12.63 -9.03
CA MET A 132 18.04 -13.98 -9.53
C MET A 132 19.21 -14.55 -10.34
N LYS A 133 19.85 -13.76 -11.22
CA LYS A 133 21.09 -14.15 -11.92
C LYS A 133 22.25 -14.43 -10.95
N GLN A 134 22.42 -13.63 -9.90
CA GLN A 134 23.47 -13.87 -8.88
C GLN A 134 23.22 -15.17 -8.11
N LEU A 135 21.95 -15.48 -7.78
CA LEU A 135 21.57 -16.76 -7.19
C LEU A 135 21.86 -17.91 -8.18
N GLU A 136 21.53 -17.78 -9.46
CA GLU A 136 21.85 -18.79 -10.48
C GLU A 136 23.36 -18.99 -10.70
N ALA A 137 24.17 -17.94 -10.47
CA ALA A 137 25.62 -17.98 -10.53
C ALA A 137 26.30 -18.58 -9.27
N GLY A 138 25.53 -19.10 -8.31
CA GLY A 138 26.06 -19.75 -7.10
C GLY A 138 26.01 -18.90 -5.82
N GLY A 139 25.35 -17.74 -5.85
CA GLY A 139 25.15 -16.90 -4.66
C GLY A 139 24.00 -17.36 -3.75
N THR A 140 23.93 -16.82 -2.54
CA THR A 140 22.88 -17.08 -1.54
C THR A 140 22.14 -15.81 -1.13
N GLY A 141 20.85 -15.91 -0.86
CA GLY A 141 19.98 -14.79 -0.50
C GLY A 141 19.55 -14.78 0.96
N ALA A 142 19.53 -13.57 1.56
CA ALA A 142 18.96 -13.29 2.88
C ALA A 142 17.57 -12.62 2.74
N CYS A 143 16.94 -12.20 3.85
CA CYS A 143 15.62 -11.56 3.87
C CYS A 143 15.43 -10.49 2.78
N GLY A 144 16.35 -9.54 2.64
CA GLY A 144 16.31 -8.51 1.59
C GLY A 144 16.32 -9.06 0.16
N THR A 145 16.92 -10.22 -0.09
CA THR A 145 16.88 -10.89 -1.39
C THR A 145 15.49 -11.43 -1.70
N PHE A 146 14.85 -12.12 -0.74
CA PHE A 146 13.46 -12.56 -0.89
C PHE A 146 12.54 -11.35 -1.12
N ASN A 147 12.76 -10.26 -0.38
CA ASN A 147 11.96 -9.04 -0.47
C ASN A 147 12.06 -8.38 -1.84
N ARG A 148 13.28 -8.12 -2.30
CA ARG A 148 13.55 -7.42 -3.56
C ARG A 148 13.12 -8.23 -4.79
N VAL A 149 13.34 -9.55 -4.78
CA VAL A 149 12.83 -10.46 -5.84
C VAL A 149 11.30 -10.45 -5.87
N PHE A 150 10.65 -10.49 -4.71
CA PHE A 150 9.19 -10.46 -4.62
C PHE A 150 8.64 -9.12 -5.15
N GLN A 151 9.21 -7.98 -4.76
CA GLN A 151 8.76 -6.66 -5.23
C GLN A 151 8.93 -6.47 -6.74
N SER A 152 10.07 -6.84 -7.33
CA SER A 152 10.21 -6.77 -8.79
C SER A 152 9.25 -7.73 -9.51
N ALA A 153 8.97 -8.91 -8.94
CA ALA A 153 7.94 -9.82 -9.48
C ALA A 153 6.53 -9.20 -9.40
N LEU A 154 6.17 -8.52 -8.31
CA LEU A 154 4.92 -7.75 -8.17
C LEU A 154 4.84 -6.59 -9.18
N ALA A 155 5.93 -5.83 -9.31
CA ALA A 155 6.03 -4.68 -10.20
C ALA A 155 5.89 -5.07 -11.68
N ALA A 156 6.35 -6.27 -12.09
CA ALA A 156 6.14 -6.79 -13.45
C ALA A 156 4.64 -6.99 -13.82
N TYR A 157 3.75 -7.02 -12.82
CA TYR A 157 2.29 -7.01 -12.98
C TYR A 157 1.65 -5.64 -12.72
N GLY A 158 2.41 -4.60 -12.34
CA GLY A 158 1.86 -3.32 -11.90
C GLY A 158 1.23 -3.38 -10.50
N ILE A 159 1.66 -4.31 -9.65
CA ILE A 159 1.36 -4.30 -8.22
C ILE A 159 2.41 -3.45 -7.52
N PHE A 160 1.98 -2.54 -6.65
CA PHE A 160 2.89 -1.74 -5.84
C PHE A 160 3.28 -2.50 -4.57
N GLY A 161 4.58 -2.73 -4.40
CA GLY A 161 5.18 -3.09 -3.12
C GLY A 161 6.07 -1.95 -2.62
N ARG A 162 6.41 -1.99 -1.33
CA ARG A 162 7.48 -1.18 -0.72
C ARG A 162 8.21 -2.00 0.32
N ASP A 163 9.47 -1.65 0.57
CA ASP A 163 10.23 -2.23 1.65
C ASP A 163 9.72 -1.78 3.03
N LEU A 164 9.81 -2.70 3.98
CA LEU A 164 9.62 -2.54 5.42
C LEU A 164 10.74 -3.34 6.10
N ASN A 165 11.15 -2.93 7.29
CA ASN A 165 12.04 -3.69 8.15
C ASN A 165 11.38 -3.95 9.50
N ILE A 166 11.58 -5.13 10.06
CA ILE A 166 11.08 -5.48 11.39
C ILE A 166 12.23 -5.43 12.40
N GLY A 167 12.12 -4.54 13.37
CA GLY A 167 13.05 -4.36 14.48
C GLY A 167 12.74 -5.27 15.68
N PRO A 168 13.74 -5.56 16.53
CA PRO A 168 15.15 -5.16 16.42
C PRO A 168 15.98 -6.04 15.47
N ALA A 169 15.37 -7.03 14.82
CA ALA A 169 16.07 -8.06 14.04
C ALA A 169 16.49 -7.64 12.61
N TRP A 170 16.13 -6.44 12.16
CA TRP A 170 16.36 -5.92 10.80
C TRP A 170 15.89 -6.88 9.70
N HIS A 171 14.71 -7.48 9.89
CA HIS A 171 14.12 -8.43 8.94
C HIS A 171 13.33 -7.71 7.85
N ALA A 172 13.82 -7.79 6.61
CA ALA A 172 13.18 -7.15 5.45
C ALA A 172 11.92 -7.89 5.02
N VAL A 173 10.83 -7.14 4.86
CA VAL A 173 9.47 -7.60 4.50
C VAL A 173 8.81 -6.55 3.58
N THR A 174 7.70 -6.90 2.92
CA THR A 174 7.06 -6.03 1.93
C THR A 174 5.67 -5.61 2.41
N ASP A 175 5.35 -4.32 2.35
CA ASP A 175 3.95 -3.87 2.36
C ASP A 175 3.47 -3.79 0.90
N VAL A 176 2.37 -4.47 0.58
CA VAL A 176 1.82 -4.59 -0.79
C VAL A 176 0.48 -3.90 -0.89
N TRP A 177 0.30 -3.00 -1.86
CA TRP A 177 -1.01 -2.45 -2.18
C TRP A 177 -1.86 -3.49 -2.90
N SER A 178 -3.02 -3.83 -2.33
CA SER A 178 -4.03 -4.63 -3.02
C SER A 178 -5.19 -3.78 -3.53
N ASP A 179 -5.46 -3.92 -4.83
CA ASP A 179 -6.63 -3.35 -5.50
C ASP A 179 -7.92 -4.06 -5.09
N HIS A 180 -7.89 -5.38 -4.88
CA HIS A 180 -9.02 -6.16 -4.38
C HIS A 180 -9.49 -5.66 -3.00
N TRP A 181 -8.55 -5.52 -2.06
CA TRP A 181 -8.86 -5.06 -0.70
C TRP A 181 -9.00 -3.54 -0.60
N GLY A 182 -8.34 -2.78 -1.48
CA GLY A 182 -8.29 -1.32 -1.46
C GLY A 182 -7.45 -0.77 -0.30
N LYS A 183 -6.37 -1.47 0.08
CA LYS A 183 -5.43 -1.08 1.12
C LYS A 183 -4.06 -1.75 0.97
N TRP A 184 -3.07 -1.24 1.71
CA TRP A 184 -1.79 -1.90 1.96
C TRP A 184 -1.97 -3.15 2.84
N ILE A 185 -1.17 -4.17 2.60
CA ILE A 185 -1.16 -5.46 3.30
C ILE A 185 0.28 -5.88 3.57
N PHE A 186 0.53 -6.32 4.79
CA PHE A 186 1.81 -6.88 5.21
C PHE A 186 2.07 -8.25 4.58
N MET A 187 3.25 -8.43 3.97
CA MET A 187 3.69 -9.68 3.34
C MET A 187 5.16 -10.00 3.67
N ASP A 188 5.45 -11.22 4.14
CA ASP A 188 6.80 -11.75 4.31
C ASP A 188 7.07 -12.85 3.28
N SER A 189 7.90 -12.52 2.28
CA SER A 189 8.29 -13.41 1.19
C SER A 189 9.38 -14.42 1.57
N MET A 190 10.02 -14.28 2.72
CA MET A 190 10.95 -15.27 3.27
C MET A 190 10.21 -16.35 4.06
N THR A 191 9.32 -15.98 4.98
CA THR A 191 8.53 -16.96 5.77
C THR A 191 7.24 -17.43 5.07
N CYS A 192 6.90 -16.84 3.91
CA CYS A 192 5.66 -17.05 3.17
C CYS A 192 4.40 -16.64 3.96
N ALA A 193 4.52 -15.58 4.77
CA ALA A 193 3.52 -15.20 5.77
C ALA A 193 2.78 -13.90 5.45
N TYR A 194 1.53 -13.82 5.90
CA TYR A 194 0.79 -12.57 6.05
C TYR A 194 -0.08 -12.65 7.32
N PHE A 195 -0.68 -11.55 7.76
CA PHE A 195 -1.62 -11.55 8.89
C PHE A 195 -3.02 -11.19 8.45
N GLU A 196 -4.04 -11.71 9.14
CA GLU A 196 -5.44 -11.36 8.96
C GLU A 196 -6.18 -11.17 10.30
N SER A 197 -7.35 -10.53 10.22
CA SER A 197 -8.37 -10.58 11.25
C SER A 197 -9.72 -10.86 10.57
N ALA A 198 -10.46 -11.85 11.07
CA ALA A 198 -11.75 -12.28 10.52
C ALA A 198 -11.77 -12.50 8.98
N GLY A 199 -10.70 -13.08 8.42
CA GLY A 199 -10.56 -13.31 6.98
C GLY A 199 -10.18 -12.09 6.14
N VAL A 200 -9.93 -10.94 6.76
CA VAL A 200 -9.42 -9.72 6.11
C VAL A 200 -7.92 -9.60 6.38
N PRO A 201 -7.05 -9.60 5.35
CA PRO A 201 -5.61 -9.42 5.55
C PRO A 201 -5.30 -8.02 6.10
N LEU A 202 -4.18 -7.87 6.80
CA LEU A 202 -3.84 -6.68 7.59
C LEU A 202 -2.58 -5.98 7.07
N SER A 203 -2.52 -4.66 7.20
CA SER A 203 -1.29 -3.86 7.07
C SER A 203 -0.44 -3.95 8.35
N ALA A 204 0.84 -3.56 8.26
CA ALA A 204 1.72 -3.46 9.43
C ALA A 204 1.12 -2.61 10.57
N PHE A 205 0.48 -1.49 10.25
CA PHE A 205 -0.20 -0.62 11.22
C PHE A 205 -1.46 -1.23 11.83
N GLU A 206 -2.24 -1.99 11.07
CA GLU A 206 -3.39 -2.71 11.64
C GLU A 206 -2.94 -3.83 12.59
N ILE A 207 -1.86 -4.55 12.26
CA ILE A 207 -1.23 -5.55 13.15
C ILE A 207 -0.78 -4.89 14.47
N MET A 208 -0.08 -3.76 14.36
CA MET A 208 0.41 -2.98 15.51
C MET A 208 -0.73 -2.47 16.40
N ASN A 209 -1.78 -1.87 15.81
CA ASN A 209 -2.93 -1.38 16.57
C ASN A 209 -3.69 -2.50 17.28
N LEU A 210 -3.85 -3.67 16.63
CA LEU A 210 -4.44 -4.84 17.27
C LEU A 210 -3.59 -5.31 18.46
N ARG A 211 -2.26 -5.37 18.30
CA ARG A 211 -1.31 -5.73 19.38
C ARG A 211 -1.42 -4.78 20.57
N LEU A 212 -1.46 -3.47 20.34
CA LEU A 212 -1.62 -2.44 21.37
C LEU A 212 -2.97 -2.52 22.10
N ALA A 213 -4.04 -2.90 21.39
CA ALA A 213 -5.35 -3.20 21.97
C ALA A 213 -5.41 -4.55 22.70
N GLY A 214 -4.29 -5.29 22.82
CA GLY A 214 -4.22 -6.62 23.44
C GLY A 214 -4.82 -7.75 22.58
N ALA A 215 -5.22 -7.46 21.34
CA ALA A 215 -5.71 -8.45 20.39
C ALA A 215 -4.54 -9.15 19.67
N LYS A 216 -4.76 -10.41 19.28
CA LYS A 216 -3.77 -11.20 18.53
C LYS A 216 -4.26 -11.38 17.09
N PRO A 217 -3.63 -10.75 16.08
CA PRO A 217 -3.95 -11.02 14.69
C PRO A 217 -3.55 -12.45 14.31
N ARG A 218 -4.28 -13.06 13.38
CA ARG A 218 -4.04 -14.44 12.93
C ARG A 218 -3.02 -14.44 11.82
N MET A 219 -1.83 -14.98 12.06
CA MET A 219 -0.84 -15.19 11.02
C MET A 219 -1.22 -16.38 10.12
N ILE A 220 -0.99 -16.23 8.81
CA ILE A 220 -1.24 -17.23 7.78
C ILE A 220 0.07 -17.56 7.08
N LEU A 221 0.39 -18.84 6.98
CA LEU A 221 1.49 -19.35 6.16
C LEU A 221 0.90 -19.83 4.84
N ALA A 222 1.10 -19.07 3.77
CA ALA A 222 0.42 -19.26 2.49
C ALA A 222 0.83 -20.56 1.76
N ASP A 223 1.96 -21.14 2.15
CA ASP A 223 2.48 -22.45 1.72
C ASP A 223 2.06 -23.61 2.65
N GLY A 224 1.27 -23.35 3.70
CA GLY A 224 0.95 -24.32 4.75
C GLY A 224 2.07 -24.52 5.78
N GLY A 225 3.02 -23.59 5.87
CA GLY A 225 4.17 -23.61 6.77
C GLY A 225 5.27 -24.59 6.35
N GLU A 226 5.33 -24.95 5.07
CA GLU A 226 6.37 -25.81 4.51
C GLU A 226 7.75 -25.20 4.75
N MET A 227 7.92 -23.91 4.43
CA MET A 227 9.18 -23.21 4.57
C MET A 227 9.62 -23.04 6.02
N VAL A 228 8.68 -22.63 6.89
CA VAL A 228 8.92 -22.47 8.33
C VAL A 228 9.46 -23.76 8.94
N ARG A 229 8.85 -24.91 8.60
CA ARG A 229 9.31 -26.24 9.09
C ARG A 229 10.63 -26.67 8.47
N LYS A 230 10.83 -26.45 7.16
CA LYS A 230 12.07 -26.81 6.45
C LYS A 230 13.28 -26.09 7.07
N CYS A 231 13.13 -24.80 7.33
CA CYS A 231 14.21 -23.94 7.82
C CYS A 231 14.27 -23.80 9.35
N LYS A 232 13.37 -24.48 10.08
CA LYS A 232 13.28 -24.48 11.55
C LYS A 232 13.06 -23.08 12.15
N TRP A 233 12.14 -22.33 11.54
CA TRP A 233 11.79 -20.95 11.91
C TRP A 233 10.55 -20.86 12.81
N GLU A 234 10.08 -21.96 13.41
CA GLU A 234 8.88 -21.96 14.25
C GLU A 234 8.96 -20.93 15.38
N LYS A 235 10.09 -20.89 16.11
CA LYS A 235 10.31 -19.90 17.17
C LYS A 235 10.33 -18.46 16.65
N TRP A 236 10.99 -18.22 15.51
CA TRP A 236 11.04 -16.90 14.87
C TRP A 236 9.63 -16.40 14.53
N VAL A 237 8.81 -17.31 14.02
CA VAL A 237 7.40 -17.09 13.66
C VAL A 237 6.51 -16.88 14.91
N GLU A 238 6.78 -17.54 16.03
CA GLU A 238 6.11 -17.28 17.32
C GLU A 238 6.51 -15.92 17.91
N ASP A 239 7.79 -15.55 17.79
CA ASP A 239 8.35 -14.29 18.27
C ASP A 239 7.95 -13.09 17.39
N TYR A 240 7.50 -13.32 16.15
CA TYR A 240 7.10 -12.31 15.17
C TYR A 240 6.06 -11.31 15.68
N LEU A 241 5.08 -11.77 16.48
CA LEU A 241 4.05 -10.94 17.12
C LEU A 241 4.58 -10.05 18.26
N LYS A 242 5.86 -10.18 18.62
CA LYS A 242 6.56 -9.40 19.65
C LYS A 242 7.45 -8.31 19.05
N LEU A 243 7.68 -8.35 17.73
CA LEU A 243 8.57 -7.45 17.03
C LEU A 243 7.89 -6.11 16.66
N GLU A 244 8.70 -5.11 16.30
CA GLU A 244 8.27 -3.74 15.97
C GLU A 244 8.47 -3.46 14.48
N PHE A 245 7.53 -2.76 13.83
CA PHE A 245 7.61 -2.47 12.39
C PHE A 245 8.23 -1.09 12.12
N GLN A 246 9.17 -1.04 11.17
CA GLN A 246 9.81 0.17 10.68
C GLN A 246 9.65 0.24 9.15
N CYS A 247 9.44 1.43 8.58
CA CYS A 247 9.43 1.60 7.12
C CYS A 247 10.85 1.95 6.65
N ALA A 248 11.45 1.04 5.90
CA ALA A 248 12.79 1.19 5.38
C ALA A 248 12.75 1.13 3.85
N ASP A 249 13.50 2.00 3.21
CA ASP A 249 13.71 2.13 1.76
C ASP A 249 12.46 2.40 0.88
N THR A 250 12.42 3.60 0.30
CA THR A 250 11.83 3.89 -1.01
C THR A 250 12.56 5.11 -1.57
N VAL A 251 12.81 5.15 -2.89
CA VAL A 251 13.61 6.24 -3.47
C VAL A 251 12.86 7.56 -3.30
N MET A 252 13.48 8.48 -2.56
CA MET A 252 12.90 9.72 -2.06
C MET A 252 13.59 10.93 -2.70
N ALA A 253 12.90 11.60 -3.62
CA ALA A 253 13.29 12.90 -4.13
C ALA A 253 12.84 14.03 -3.17
N ALA A 254 13.55 14.22 -2.05
CA ALA A 254 13.21 15.24 -1.05
C ALA A 254 14.42 16.09 -0.62
N ASN A 255 14.59 17.25 -1.27
CA ASN A 255 15.09 18.42 -0.53
C ASN A 255 14.01 18.83 0.48
N HIS A 256 14.43 19.43 1.60
CA HIS A 256 13.60 19.89 2.73
C HIS A 256 13.17 18.79 3.73
N LEU A 257 14.03 18.53 4.72
CA LEU A 257 13.66 17.90 5.99
C LEU A 257 13.99 18.86 7.13
N SER A 258 13.08 19.00 8.09
CA SER A 258 13.32 19.74 9.34
C SER A 258 13.95 18.78 10.37
N PRO A 259 15.05 19.15 11.05
CA PRO A 259 15.70 18.31 12.05
C PRO A 259 15.12 18.58 13.45
N GLU A 260 13.89 18.16 13.71
CA GLU A 260 13.35 18.12 15.08
C GLU A 260 13.52 16.71 15.65
N TRP A 261 14.39 16.63 16.67
CA TRP A 261 14.81 15.40 17.32
C TRP A 261 13.90 15.09 18.50
N GLU A 262 13.42 13.85 18.59
CA GLU A 262 12.96 13.28 19.86
C GLU A 262 13.68 11.95 20.09
N GLU A 263 14.51 11.90 21.13
CA GLU A 263 15.13 10.66 21.60
C GLU A 263 14.05 9.68 22.04
N SER A 264 14.19 8.41 21.64
CA SER A 264 13.31 7.34 22.09
C SER A 264 13.88 6.72 23.36
N ASP A 265 13.17 6.89 24.49
CA ASP A 265 13.54 6.34 25.81
C ASP A 265 13.40 4.80 25.86
N PHE A 266 14.23 4.08 25.11
CA PHE A 266 14.38 2.63 25.19
C PHE A 266 15.30 2.25 26.35
N ILE A 267 14.74 2.12 27.55
CA ILE A 267 15.45 1.61 28.73
C ILE A 267 15.00 0.18 29.02
N ASN A 268 15.94 -0.78 28.92
CA ASN A 268 15.77 -2.19 29.29
C ASN A 268 14.66 -2.97 28.53
N GLY A 269 14.44 -2.68 27.25
CA GLY A 269 13.53 -3.48 26.40
C GLY A 269 12.04 -3.35 26.75
N VAL A 270 11.65 -2.24 27.39
CA VAL A 270 10.25 -1.90 27.67
C VAL A 270 9.94 -0.57 27.00
N GLU A 271 9.05 -0.59 26.01
CA GLU A 271 8.56 0.62 25.33
C GLU A 271 7.80 1.52 26.32
N ARG A 272 8.14 2.82 26.34
CA ARG A 272 7.37 3.88 27.02
C ARG A 272 7.06 4.98 26.00
N GLY A 273 6.01 4.80 25.23
CA GLY A 273 5.62 5.78 24.22
C GLY A 273 4.33 5.44 23.49
N ALA A 274 3.92 6.34 22.60
CA ALA A 274 2.96 6.03 21.55
C ALA A 274 3.72 5.38 20.37
N PRO A 275 3.11 4.45 19.63
CA PRO A 275 3.74 3.81 18.49
C PRO A 275 4.13 4.83 17.41
N ARG A 276 5.31 4.68 16.82
CA ARG A 276 5.84 5.58 15.78
C ARG A 276 6.16 4.78 14.52
N VAL A 277 5.78 5.31 13.35
CA VAL A 277 6.29 4.80 12.08
C VAL A 277 7.55 5.57 11.73
N TYR A 278 8.68 4.88 11.71
CA TYR A 278 9.94 5.40 11.21
C TYR A 278 9.93 5.29 9.69
N VAL A 279 10.23 6.38 8.98
CA VAL A 279 10.36 6.44 7.52
C VAL A 279 11.79 6.86 7.20
N THR A 280 12.55 6.00 6.51
CA THR A 280 13.88 6.38 5.99
C THR A 280 13.75 7.17 4.68
N PRO A 281 14.13 8.44 4.62
CA PRO A 281 14.09 9.28 3.42
C PRO A 281 15.32 9.09 2.51
N PHE A 282 16.05 7.98 2.64
CA PHE A 282 17.38 7.84 2.04
C PHE A 282 17.64 6.41 1.53
N ASP A 283 18.27 6.34 0.36
CA ASP A 283 18.76 5.14 -0.33
C ASP A 283 19.82 4.42 0.53
N ILE A 284 19.46 3.23 1.03
CA ILE A 284 20.32 2.41 1.91
C ILE A 284 21.52 1.85 1.13
N GLY A 285 21.40 1.72 -0.20
CA GLY A 285 22.45 1.27 -1.11
C GLY A 285 23.71 2.15 -1.10
N ARG A 286 23.62 3.42 -0.66
CA ARG A 286 24.79 4.30 -0.52
C ARG A 286 25.77 3.89 0.59
N PHE A 287 25.35 3.13 1.60
CA PHE A 287 26.19 2.86 2.78
C PHE A 287 26.79 1.45 2.86
N MET A 288 26.43 0.53 1.96
CA MET A 288 27.08 -0.79 1.87
C MET A 288 28.52 -0.75 1.29
N GLY A 289 29.08 0.43 1.00
CA GLY A 289 30.30 0.59 0.18
C GLY A 289 31.52 1.27 0.81
N THR A 290 31.48 1.76 2.06
CA THR A 290 32.64 2.45 2.67
C THR A 290 32.83 2.15 4.15
N GLU A 291 33.83 1.33 4.46
CA GLU A 291 34.42 1.24 5.81
C GLU A 291 35.07 2.58 6.16
N THR A 292 34.50 3.33 7.11
CA THR A 292 35.10 4.56 7.65
C THR A 292 35.24 4.41 9.16
N LYS A 293 36.49 4.24 9.61
CA LYS A 293 36.83 4.16 11.03
C LYS A 293 36.64 5.53 11.68
N ILE A 294 35.59 5.69 12.48
CA ILE A 294 35.36 6.91 13.28
C ILE A 294 35.85 6.65 14.69
N GLU A 295 37.06 7.12 15.00
CA GLU A 295 37.55 7.22 16.37
C GLU A 295 36.85 8.42 17.05
N GLN A 296 36.56 8.30 18.36
CA GLN A 296 35.96 9.33 19.23
C GLN A 296 34.42 9.49 19.28
N ILE A 297 33.68 8.44 19.68
CA ILE A 297 32.47 8.62 20.52
C ILE A 297 32.58 7.71 21.74
N ASN A 298 32.54 8.30 22.94
CA ASN A 298 32.73 7.60 24.21
C ASN A 298 31.38 7.30 24.89
N ARG A 299 31.06 6.00 25.00
CA ARG A 299 30.25 5.35 26.05
C ARG A 299 28.76 5.67 26.14
N ILE A 300 27.96 4.82 25.48
CA ILE A 300 26.76 4.24 26.09
C ILE A 300 27.09 2.76 26.42
N PHE A 301 26.70 2.29 27.60
CA PHE A 301 27.03 0.93 28.06
C PHE A 301 25.98 -0.09 27.57
N VAL A 302 26.35 -0.89 26.58
CA VAL A 302 25.66 -2.13 26.20
C VAL A 302 26.69 -3.27 26.25
N THR A 303 26.28 -4.47 26.64
CA THR A 303 27.18 -5.53 27.10
C THR A 303 28.06 -6.13 25.99
N PRO A 304 29.26 -6.67 26.31
CA PRO A 304 30.29 -6.98 25.31
C PRO A 304 29.99 -8.10 24.30
N ALA A 305 28.84 -8.78 24.40
CA ALA A 305 28.51 -9.94 23.57
C ALA A 305 27.83 -9.57 22.23
N GLU A 306 27.17 -8.41 22.14
CA GLU A 306 26.35 -8.01 20.97
C GLU A 306 27.01 -6.90 20.13
N GLN A 307 28.28 -6.60 20.40
CA GLN A 307 28.90 -5.33 20.03
C GLN A 307 29.52 -5.28 18.61
N ALA A 308 29.55 -6.40 17.88
CA ALA A 308 30.34 -6.53 16.65
C ALA A 308 29.66 -6.09 15.34
N PHE A 309 28.34 -5.87 15.31
CA PHE A 309 27.59 -5.58 14.07
C PHE A 309 26.81 -4.25 14.09
N ASN A 310 26.26 -3.84 15.24
CA ASN A 310 25.25 -2.76 15.28
C ASN A 310 25.82 -1.32 15.33
N ASN A 311 27.09 -1.12 15.70
CA ASN A 311 27.59 0.21 16.08
C ASN A 311 28.09 1.12 14.93
N VAL A 312 28.11 0.64 13.68
CA VAL A 312 28.57 1.46 12.52
C VAL A 312 27.40 2.11 11.77
N PHE A 313 26.20 1.53 11.82
CA PHE A 313 25.06 1.98 11.00
C PHE A 313 24.14 3.01 11.69
N ILE A 314 24.09 3.03 13.02
CA ILE A 314 23.06 3.78 13.76
C ILE A 314 23.28 5.31 13.78
N THR A 315 24.52 5.79 13.65
CA THR A 315 24.86 7.22 13.90
C THR A 315 24.70 8.16 12.70
N ARG A 316 24.21 7.68 11.54
CA ARG A 316 24.09 8.50 10.31
C ARG A 316 22.78 8.34 9.52
N LEU A 317 21.81 7.61 10.05
CA LEU A 317 20.50 7.49 9.41
C LEU A 317 19.63 8.68 9.83
N HIS A 318 19.42 9.61 8.89
CA HIS A 318 18.38 10.63 9.02
C HIS A 318 17.02 9.93 8.91
N TYR A 319 16.33 9.65 10.02
CA TYR A 319 14.96 9.14 9.97
C TYR A 319 13.99 10.32 9.98
N VAL A 320 12.88 10.20 9.23
CA VAL A 320 11.69 10.99 9.50
C VAL A 320 10.78 10.16 10.37
N VAL A 321 10.38 10.72 11.51
CA VAL A 321 9.46 10.08 12.45
C VAL A 321 8.09 10.67 12.23
N THR A 322 7.06 9.82 12.09
CA THR A 322 5.67 10.26 11.94
C THR A 322 4.72 9.43 12.78
N ASP A 323 3.77 10.12 13.40
CA ASP A 323 2.59 9.56 14.08
C ASP A 323 1.31 9.68 13.23
N ASP A 324 1.37 10.36 12.06
CA ASP A 324 0.26 10.47 11.12
C ASP A 324 0.18 9.23 10.20
N PRO A 325 -0.86 8.39 10.32
CA PRO A 325 -0.96 7.18 9.49
C PRO A 325 -1.14 7.49 8.00
N SER A 326 -1.50 8.72 7.62
CA SER A 326 -1.64 9.10 6.20
C SER A 326 -0.30 9.12 5.45
N ASP A 327 0.83 9.31 6.14
CA ASP A 327 2.15 9.21 5.52
C ASP A 327 2.54 7.80 5.09
N ALA A 328 1.96 6.79 5.75
CA ALA A 328 2.27 5.39 5.54
C ALA A 328 1.10 4.62 4.89
N TYR A 329 -0.13 5.12 4.91
CA TYR A 329 -1.31 4.37 4.43
C TYR A 329 -2.19 5.19 3.50
N TRP A 330 -1.56 5.90 2.57
CA TRP A 330 -2.25 6.55 1.46
C TRP A 330 -2.85 5.54 0.49
N PRO A 331 -3.98 5.86 -0.17
CA PRO A 331 -4.63 4.97 -1.12
C PRO A 331 -4.02 5.07 -2.53
N LEU A 332 -3.91 3.93 -3.22
CA LEU A 332 -3.53 3.85 -4.63
C LEU A 332 -4.68 3.29 -5.49
N ASN A 333 -4.69 3.56 -6.79
CA ASN A 333 -5.58 2.92 -7.77
C ASN A 333 -7.11 2.96 -7.44
N VAL A 334 -7.55 3.91 -6.61
CA VAL A 334 -8.97 4.11 -6.26
C VAL A 334 -9.41 5.53 -6.58
N VAL A 335 -10.72 5.73 -6.74
CA VAL A 335 -11.29 7.02 -7.17
C VAL A 335 -12.13 7.63 -6.05
N GLU A 336 -11.65 8.71 -5.45
CA GLU A 336 -12.51 9.55 -4.62
C GLU A 336 -13.58 10.21 -5.51
N VAL A 337 -14.85 10.13 -5.09
CA VAL A 337 -15.98 10.75 -5.78
C VAL A 337 -16.52 11.88 -4.91
N ARG A 338 -16.14 13.13 -5.24
CA ARG A 338 -16.66 14.32 -4.54
C ARG A 338 -17.98 14.76 -5.14
N LEU A 339 -19.03 14.72 -4.31
CA LEU A 339 -20.32 15.34 -4.59
C LEU A 339 -20.31 16.84 -4.20
N PRO A 340 -21.25 17.65 -4.71
CA PRO A 340 -21.46 19.01 -4.24
C PRO A 340 -21.79 19.08 -2.75
N LEU A 341 -21.38 20.17 -2.10
CA LEU A 341 -21.73 20.48 -0.72
C LEU A 341 -22.55 21.77 -0.66
N GLN A 342 -23.64 21.76 0.11
CA GLN A 342 -24.27 22.97 0.63
C GLN A 342 -24.05 23.03 2.15
N GLY A 343 -23.15 23.93 2.57
CA GLY A 343 -22.69 23.99 3.96
C GLY A 343 -21.97 22.70 4.36
N ARG A 344 -22.62 21.90 5.21
CA ARG A 344 -22.09 20.61 5.72
C ARG A 344 -22.78 19.37 5.11
N PHE A 345 -23.74 19.56 4.20
CA PHE A 345 -24.54 18.47 3.64
C PHE A 345 -24.10 18.15 2.21
N LEU A 346 -23.97 16.86 1.91
CA LEU A 346 -23.83 16.36 0.53
C LEU A 346 -25.15 16.62 -0.22
N THR A 347 -25.08 17.27 -1.37
CA THR A 347 -26.26 17.65 -2.16
C THR A 347 -26.22 16.99 -3.52
N ALA A 348 -27.31 16.32 -3.89
CA ALA A 348 -27.53 15.80 -5.23
C ALA A 348 -28.63 16.62 -5.92
N PHE A 349 -28.41 16.94 -7.19
CA PHE A 349 -29.34 17.66 -8.07
C PHE A 349 -29.64 16.78 -9.30
N PRO A 350 -30.69 17.04 -10.09
CA PRO A 350 -30.98 16.28 -11.32
C PRO A 350 -29.81 16.17 -12.30
N LYS A 351 -28.88 17.14 -12.27
CA LYS A 351 -27.55 17.05 -12.86
C LYS A 351 -26.52 17.27 -11.75
N VAL A 352 -25.87 16.21 -11.29
CA VAL A 352 -24.84 16.25 -10.25
C VAL A 352 -23.47 16.49 -10.90
N PRO A 353 -22.81 17.64 -10.67
CA PRO A 353 -21.40 17.78 -11.00
C PRO A 353 -20.57 16.98 -9.97
N LEU A 354 -19.82 16.00 -10.45
CA LEU A 354 -18.92 15.15 -9.68
C LEU A 354 -17.48 15.52 -10.01
N LYS A 355 -16.64 15.63 -8.98
CA LYS A 355 -15.18 15.70 -9.15
C LYS A 355 -14.57 14.38 -8.72
N LEU A 356 -13.90 13.72 -9.66
CA LEU A 356 -13.24 12.44 -9.50
C LEU A 356 -11.74 12.68 -9.26
N ILE A 357 -11.15 11.99 -8.29
CA ILE A 357 -9.74 12.18 -7.91
C ILE A 357 -9.10 10.81 -7.67
N THR A 358 -7.89 10.59 -8.18
CA THR A 358 -7.13 9.37 -7.93
C THR A 358 -5.64 9.64 -7.77
N HIS A 359 -4.97 8.85 -6.92
CA HIS A 359 -3.53 8.67 -6.95
C HIS A 359 -3.25 7.31 -7.58
N ALA A 360 -2.68 7.31 -8.78
CA ALA A 360 -2.44 6.12 -9.58
C ALA A 360 -1.18 6.36 -10.43
N PRO A 361 0.02 6.02 -9.92
CA PRO A 361 1.30 6.29 -10.59
C PRO A 361 1.35 5.79 -12.03
N PHE A 362 0.75 4.63 -12.30
CA PHE A 362 0.67 4.01 -13.63
C PHE A 362 -0.77 4.00 -14.19
N LEU A 363 -1.48 5.13 -14.07
CA LEU A 363 -2.83 5.32 -14.61
C LEU A 363 -2.85 5.14 -16.14
N THR A 364 -3.63 4.18 -16.63
CA THR A 364 -3.95 4.03 -18.06
C THR A 364 -5.22 4.79 -18.41
N ALA A 365 -6.28 4.63 -17.62
CA ALA A 365 -7.53 5.39 -17.76
C ALA A 365 -8.26 5.51 -16.41
N MET A 366 -9.05 6.56 -16.24
CA MET A 366 -10.11 6.58 -15.22
C MET A 366 -11.42 6.21 -15.91
N GLN A 367 -12.17 5.27 -15.35
CA GLN A 367 -13.39 4.76 -15.95
C GLN A 367 -14.60 4.99 -15.06
N ILE A 368 -15.75 5.25 -15.67
CA ILE A 368 -17.05 5.36 -15.00
C ILE A 368 -18.08 4.39 -15.59
N SER A 369 -19.07 4.04 -14.80
CA SER A 369 -20.29 3.34 -15.23
C SER A 369 -21.48 3.95 -14.47
N THR A 370 -22.65 4.02 -15.11
CA THR A 370 -23.86 4.53 -14.45
C THR A 370 -25.04 3.61 -14.75
N ASP A 371 -26.09 3.72 -13.95
CA ASP A 371 -27.45 3.18 -14.17
C ASP A 371 -27.88 3.06 -15.66
N ARG A 372 -27.64 4.10 -16.47
CA ARG A 372 -28.03 4.16 -17.90
C ARG A 372 -27.05 3.47 -18.86
N GLY A 373 -26.01 2.80 -18.37
CA GLY A 373 -25.03 2.12 -19.21
C GLY A 373 -24.14 1.17 -18.44
N ALA A 374 -24.42 -0.13 -18.53
CA ALA A 374 -23.62 -1.21 -17.94
C ALA A 374 -22.15 -1.26 -18.43
N ALA A 375 -21.85 -0.65 -19.58
CA ALA A 375 -20.50 -0.55 -20.12
C ALA A 375 -19.70 0.56 -19.44
N TRP A 376 -18.49 0.21 -18.96
CA TRP A 376 -17.49 1.17 -18.50
C TRP A 376 -17.06 2.11 -19.64
N LYS A 377 -16.86 3.39 -19.32
CA LYS A 377 -16.41 4.43 -20.25
C LYS A 377 -15.27 5.22 -19.65
N ASP A 378 -14.25 5.50 -20.44
CA ASP A 378 -13.13 6.34 -20.04
C ASP A 378 -13.59 7.80 -19.89
N VAL A 379 -13.14 8.48 -18.84
CA VAL A 379 -13.31 9.93 -18.66
C VAL A 379 -12.04 10.68 -19.03
N LYS A 380 -12.20 11.91 -19.53
CA LYS A 380 -11.07 12.78 -19.82
C LYS A 380 -10.42 13.24 -18.51
N VAL A 381 -9.27 12.64 -18.19
CA VAL A 381 -8.44 13.02 -17.05
C VAL A 381 -7.72 14.34 -17.35
N GLY A 382 -7.70 15.23 -16.36
CA GLY A 382 -6.95 16.48 -16.37
C GLY A 382 -5.45 16.29 -16.17
N ARG A 383 -4.72 17.39 -16.00
CA ARG A 383 -3.28 17.34 -15.69
C ARG A 383 -3.03 16.75 -14.30
N GLU A 384 -1.83 16.20 -14.14
CA GLU A 384 -1.25 15.89 -12.85
C GLU A 384 -1.02 17.17 -12.03
N SER A 385 -1.28 17.07 -10.73
CA SER A 385 -0.84 18.02 -9.71
C SER A 385 -0.52 17.24 -8.45
N GLU A 386 0.70 17.37 -7.91
CA GLU A 386 1.11 16.75 -6.63
C GLU A 386 0.83 15.22 -6.57
N GLY A 387 1.10 14.49 -7.66
CA GLY A 387 0.85 13.05 -7.79
C GLY A 387 -0.62 12.65 -7.97
N LEU A 388 -1.56 13.60 -7.88
CA LEU A 388 -2.99 13.38 -8.08
C LEU A 388 -3.40 13.61 -9.54
N ARG A 389 -4.38 12.81 -9.98
CA ARG A 389 -5.12 12.96 -11.24
C ARG A 389 -6.57 13.31 -10.92
N THR A 390 -7.15 14.22 -11.68
CA THR A 390 -8.55 14.64 -11.49
C THR A 390 -9.35 14.56 -12.78
N ALA A 391 -10.66 14.34 -12.70
CA ALA A 391 -11.58 14.43 -13.82
C ALA A 391 -12.93 15.00 -13.35
N ASP A 392 -13.54 15.86 -14.15
CA ASP A 392 -14.88 16.39 -13.87
C ASP A 392 -15.92 15.65 -14.71
N PHE A 393 -17.05 15.27 -14.10
CA PHE A 393 -18.13 14.56 -14.77
C PHE A 393 -19.49 15.10 -14.33
N THR A 394 -20.47 15.16 -15.24
CA THR A 394 -21.85 15.54 -14.89
C THR A 394 -22.76 14.32 -14.97
N TRP A 395 -23.14 13.78 -13.82
CA TRP A 395 -24.07 12.66 -13.72
C TRP A 395 -25.51 13.17 -13.78
N THR A 396 -26.27 12.71 -14.78
CA THR A 396 -27.69 13.07 -14.94
C THR A 396 -28.57 12.00 -14.33
N LEU A 397 -29.35 12.37 -13.32
CA LEU A 397 -30.24 11.46 -12.61
C LEU A 397 -31.54 11.21 -13.39
N SER A 398 -32.20 10.11 -13.01
CA SER A 398 -33.49 9.60 -13.43
C SER A 398 -34.39 9.50 -12.20
N PRO A 399 -35.73 9.60 -12.30
CA PRO A 399 -36.61 9.16 -11.23
C PRO A 399 -36.36 7.69 -10.86
N GLY A 400 -36.30 7.37 -9.56
CA GLY A 400 -35.94 6.07 -9.02
C GLY A 400 -34.51 5.99 -8.46
N THR A 401 -33.97 4.77 -8.39
CA THR A 401 -32.61 4.52 -7.90
C THR A 401 -31.59 4.69 -9.01
N ASN A 402 -30.61 5.56 -8.79
CA ASN A 402 -29.50 5.83 -9.69
C ASN A 402 -28.21 5.33 -9.05
N THR A 403 -27.37 4.62 -9.81
CA THR A 403 -26.03 4.21 -9.39
C THR A 403 -24.96 4.89 -10.24
N PHE A 404 -23.87 5.28 -9.59
CA PHE A 404 -22.64 5.77 -10.23
C PHE A 404 -21.46 4.97 -9.69
N HIS A 405 -20.64 4.47 -10.59
CA HIS A 405 -19.40 3.78 -10.25
C HIS A 405 -18.22 4.46 -10.93
N ALA A 406 -17.09 4.56 -10.24
CA ALA A 406 -15.82 5.02 -10.79
C ALA A 406 -14.67 4.09 -10.36
N ARG A 407 -13.73 3.83 -11.27
CA ARG A 407 -12.54 3.01 -10.99
C ARG A 407 -11.31 3.51 -11.78
N VAL A 408 -10.15 3.09 -11.32
CA VAL A 408 -8.90 3.18 -12.09
C VAL A 408 -8.76 1.97 -12.99
N LEU A 409 -8.27 2.19 -14.20
CA LEU A 409 -7.56 1.20 -15.00
C LEU A 409 -6.08 1.57 -14.94
N SER A 410 -5.28 0.77 -14.25
CA SER A 410 -3.82 0.95 -14.15
C SER A 410 -3.09 0.05 -15.16
N ALA A 411 -1.76 0.13 -15.18
CA ALA A 411 -0.92 -0.67 -16.07
C ALA A 411 -1.29 -2.17 -16.07
N ARG A 412 -0.99 -2.84 -17.19
CA ARG A 412 -1.36 -4.25 -17.45
C ARG A 412 -2.88 -4.51 -17.44
N GLY A 413 -3.70 -3.47 -17.61
CA GLY A 413 -5.16 -3.58 -17.68
C GLY A 413 -5.84 -3.86 -16.33
N ARG A 414 -5.11 -3.66 -15.22
CA ARG A 414 -5.62 -3.87 -13.86
C ARG A 414 -6.74 -2.91 -13.53
N SER A 415 -7.85 -3.43 -13.05
CA SER A 415 -8.97 -2.61 -12.57
C SER A 415 -8.89 -2.44 -11.06
N GLY A 416 -8.77 -1.20 -10.59
CA GLY A 416 -8.86 -0.86 -9.18
C GLY A 416 -10.28 -1.04 -8.62
N ARG A 417 -10.40 -1.05 -7.28
CA ARG A 417 -11.70 -1.22 -6.59
C ARG A 417 -12.71 -0.15 -7.02
N PRO A 418 -13.90 -0.54 -7.54
CA PRO A 418 -14.94 0.43 -7.89
C PRO A 418 -15.45 1.21 -6.68
N SER A 419 -15.30 2.52 -6.73
CA SER A 419 -16.01 3.43 -5.83
C SER A 419 -17.44 3.59 -6.31
N THR A 420 -18.40 3.66 -5.38
CA THR A 420 -19.84 3.57 -5.68
C THR A 420 -20.62 4.66 -4.95
N VAL A 421 -21.52 5.34 -5.68
CA VAL A 421 -22.50 6.29 -5.15
C VAL A 421 -23.89 5.84 -5.58
N GLU A 422 -24.85 5.86 -4.64
CA GLU A 422 -26.27 5.60 -4.95
C GLU A 422 -27.11 6.80 -4.54
N VAL A 423 -27.99 7.23 -5.43
CA VAL A 423 -28.91 8.36 -5.23
C VAL A 423 -30.31 7.94 -5.62
N VAL A 424 -31.28 8.17 -4.73
CA VAL A 424 -32.71 8.02 -5.03
C VAL A 424 -33.29 9.40 -5.33
N TRP A 425 -34.02 9.54 -6.44
CA TRP A 425 -34.73 10.75 -6.83
C TRP A 425 -36.21 10.46 -7.10
#